data_AF-A0A661VH26-F1
#
_entry.id   AF-A0A661VH26-F1
#
_cell.length_a   1.000
_cell.length_b   1.000
_cell.length_c   1.000
_cell.angle_alpha   90.00
_cell.angle_beta   90.00
_cell.angle_gamma   90.00
#
_symmetry.space_group_name_H-M   'P 1'
#
loop_
_entity.id
_entity.type
_entity.pdbx_description
1 polymer ?
#
loop_
_entity_poly.entity_id
_entity_poly.type
_entity_poly.pdbx_seq_one_letter_code
_entity_poly.pdbx_strand_id
1 'polypeptide(L)'
;MAEMSDHQDSDHFSYERTWDEIESMLDKAERKLNFHQLKMHQYRSKSKAWMFHARNFKALQGVVKTLRWTLGDKNIKHPLE
;
A
#
# COMPACT_ATOMS: atom_id res chain seq x y z
N MET A 1 33.14 -14.49 8.66
CA MET A 1 32.23 -13.36 8.42
C MET A 1 31.36 -13.77 7.25
N ALA A 2 30.06 -13.93 7.43
CA ALA A 2 29.17 -14.32 6.35
C ALA A 2 28.95 -13.09 5.46
N GLU A 3 29.43 -13.14 4.22
CA GLU A 3 29.02 -12.23 3.16
C GLU A 3 27.52 -12.45 2.94
N MET A 4 26.71 -11.49 3.40
CA MET A 4 25.29 -11.44 3.08
C MET A 4 25.20 -11.15 1.58
N SER A 5 24.96 -12.19 0.79
CA SER A 5 24.80 -12.13 -0.65
C SER A 5 23.53 -11.34 -0.99
N ASP A 6 23.70 -10.05 -1.28
CA ASP A 6 22.68 -9.11 -1.79
C ASP A 6 22.10 -9.53 -3.15
N HIS A 7 22.61 -10.64 -3.72
CA HIS A 7 22.19 -11.20 -4.99
C HIS A 7 21.08 -12.25 -4.89
N GLN A 8 20.69 -12.72 -3.69
CA GLN A 8 19.64 -13.75 -3.58
C GLN A 8 18.23 -13.23 -3.91
N ASP A 9 17.96 -11.94 -3.74
CA ASP A 9 16.63 -11.37 -3.99
C ASP A 9 16.39 -11.03 -5.48
N SER A 10 17.45 -10.94 -6.28
CA SER A 10 17.32 -10.61 -7.71
C SER A 10 16.56 -11.68 -8.49
N ASP A 11 16.63 -12.94 -8.07
CA ASP A 11 15.90 -14.05 -8.68
C ASP A 11 14.44 -14.12 -8.22
N HIS A 12 14.07 -13.40 -7.16
CA HIS A 12 12.72 -13.45 -6.59
C HIS A 12 11.76 -12.43 -7.22
N PHE A 13 12.29 -11.33 -7.77
CA PHE A 13 11.50 -10.27 -8.38
C PHE A 13 11.46 -10.42 -9.90
N SER A 14 10.26 -10.32 -10.49
CA SER A 14 10.12 -10.44 -11.95
C SER A 14 10.67 -9.22 -12.70
N TYR A 15 10.66 -8.03 -12.09
CA TYR A 15 10.98 -6.74 -12.75
C TYR A 15 10.17 -6.43 -14.03
N GLU A 16 9.17 -7.25 -14.34
CA GLU A 16 8.40 -7.21 -15.59
C GLU A 16 7.03 -6.52 -15.43
N ARG A 17 6.71 -5.98 -14.23
CA ARG A 17 5.42 -5.32 -14.03
C ARG A 17 5.28 -4.09 -14.92
N THR A 18 4.18 -4.07 -15.66
CA THR A 18 3.79 -2.95 -16.52
C THR A 18 3.18 -1.80 -15.72
N TRP A 19 3.14 -0.61 -16.34
CA TRP A 19 2.45 0.54 -15.77
C TRP A 19 0.96 0.28 -15.56
N ASP A 20 0.30 -0.36 -16.53
CA ASP A 20 -1.13 -0.73 -16.43
C ASP A 20 -1.41 -1.64 -15.23
N GLU A 21 -0.51 -2.59 -14.92
CA GLU A 21 -0.65 -3.44 -13.73
C GLU A 21 -0.50 -2.64 -12.42
N ILE A 22 0.41 -1.67 -12.39
CA ILE A 22 0.63 -0.80 -11.22
C ILE A 22 -0.57 0.13 -11.02
N GLU A 23 -1.12 0.70 -12.10
CA GLU A 23 -2.34 1.51 -12.07
C GLU A 23 -3.56 0.68 -11.63
N SER A 24 -3.70 -0.54 -12.16
CA SER A 24 -4.74 -1.47 -11.73
C SER A 24 -4.63 -1.82 -10.24
N MET A 25 -3.40 -1.98 -9.74
CA MET A 25 -3.17 -2.22 -8.32
C MET A 25 -3.51 -0.99 -7.46
N LEU A 26 -3.22 0.22 -7.96
CA LEU A 26 -3.59 1.47 -7.30
C LEU A 26 -5.11 1.58 -7.14
N ASP A 27 -5.89 1.36 -8.21
CA ASP A 27 -7.36 1.37 -8.15
C ASP A 27 -7.89 0.35 -7.10
N LYS A 28 -7.34 -0.87 -7.10
CA LYS A 28 -7.72 -1.89 -6.10
C LYS A 28 -7.39 -1.45 -4.67
N ALA A 29 -6.22 -0.85 -4.46
CA ALA A 29 -5.80 -0.37 -3.16
C ALA A 29 -6.69 0.78 -2.65
N GLU A 30 -7.02 1.75 -3.50
CA GLU A 30 -7.92 2.86 -3.19
C GLU A 30 -9.35 2.38 -2.87
N ARG A 31 -9.88 1.42 -3.63
CA ARG A 31 -11.20 0.81 -3.32
C ARG A 31 -11.20 0.13 -1.95
N LYS A 32 -10.14 -0.63 -1.64
CA LYS A 32 -10.02 -1.31 -0.34
C LYS A 32 -9.83 -0.31 0.80
N LEU A 33 -9.08 0.76 0.57
CA LEU A 33 -8.91 1.86 1.51
C LEU A 33 -10.27 2.49 1.85
N ASN A 34 -11.04 2.86 0.82
CA ASN A 34 -12.39 3.43 0.96
C ASN A 34 -13.34 2.45 1.68
N PHE A 35 -13.27 1.15 1.39
CA PHE A 35 -14.04 0.14 2.11
C PHE A 35 -13.75 0.16 3.62
N HIS A 36 -12.48 0.16 4.03
CA HIS A 36 -12.12 0.20 5.45
C HIS A 36 -12.52 1.52 6.11
N GLN A 37 -12.41 2.65 5.40
CA GLN A 37 -12.89 3.95 5.86
C GLN A 37 -14.40 3.93 6.14
N LEU A 38 -15.19 3.48 5.17
CA LEU A 38 -16.65 3.36 5.30
C LEU A 38 -17.04 2.42 6.45
N LYS A 39 -16.34 1.29 6.60
CA LYS A 39 -16.59 0.35 7.68
C LYS A 39 -16.28 0.93 9.05
N MET A 40 -15.26 1.77 9.19
CA MET A 40 -15.01 2.48 10.46
C MET A 40 -16.21 3.32 10.91
N HIS A 41 -16.93 3.96 9.99
CA HIS A 41 -18.13 4.75 10.32
C HIS A 41 -19.31 3.90 10.82
N GLN A 42 -19.30 2.59 10.57
CA GLN A 42 -20.36 1.66 10.99
C GLN A 42 -20.15 1.12 12.40
N TYR A 43 -18.98 1.34 13.01
CA TYR A 43 -18.64 0.80 14.33
C TYR A 43 -18.31 1.91 15.32
N ARG A 44 -18.63 1.69 16.60
CA ARG A 44 -18.21 2.58 17.68
C ARG A 44 -16.69 2.72 17.67
N SER A 45 -16.21 3.97 17.74
CA SER A 45 -14.78 4.28 17.84
C SER A 45 -14.09 3.46 18.93
N LYS A 46 -12.88 2.97 18.63
CA LYS A 46 -12.06 2.09 19.49
C LYS A 46 -12.64 0.70 19.79
N SER A 47 -13.81 0.33 19.25
CA SER A 47 -14.27 -1.07 19.31
C SER A 47 -13.30 -1.99 18.56
N LYS A 48 -13.33 -3.30 18.86
CA LYS A 48 -12.48 -4.30 18.18
C LYS A 48 -12.66 -4.27 16.65
N ALA A 49 -13.90 -4.15 16.18
CA ALA A 49 -14.21 -4.04 14.76
C ALA A 49 -13.67 -2.74 14.16
N TRP A 50 -13.87 -1.60 14.85
CA TRP A 50 -13.32 -0.32 14.42
C TRP A 50 -11.79 -0.37 14.31
N MET A 51 -11.09 -0.90 15.33
CA MET A 51 -9.64 -1.03 15.34
C MET A 51 -9.11 -1.92 14.21
N PHE A 52 -9.83 -2.99 13.86
CA PHE A 52 -9.50 -3.82 12.71
C PHE A 52 -9.52 -3.01 11.41
N HIS A 53 -10.58 -2.25 11.16
CA HIS A 53 -10.67 -1.43 9.96
C HIS A 53 -9.69 -0.26 9.98
N ALA A 54 -9.46 0.38 11.13
CA ALA A 54 -8.51 1.49 11.27
C ALA A 54 -7.05 1.06 10.95
N ARG A 55 -6.62 -0.12 11.41
CA ARG A 55 -5.28 -0.64 11.08
C ARG A 55 -5.12 -0.91 9.59
N ASN A 56 -6.10 -1.56 8.96
CA ASN A 56 -6.07 -1.83 7.52
C ASN A 56 -6.12 -0.54 6.70
N PHE A 57 -6.97 0.41 7.10
CA PHE A 57 -7.04 1.73 6.49
C PHE A 57 -5.66 2.41 6.52
N LYS A 58 -5.01 2.45 7.70
CA LYS A 58 -3.69 3.08 7.84
C LYS A 58 -2.61 2.38 7.01
N ALA A 59 -2.59 1.05 6.97
CA ALA A 59 -1.66 0.29 6.14
C ALA A 59 -1.86 0.61 4.64
N LEU A 60 -3.12 0.63 4.18
CA LEU A 60 -3.46 0.94 2.79
C LEU A 60 -3.12 2.38 2.40
N GLN A 61 -3.15 3.34 3.31
CA GLN A 61 -2.66 4.70 3.02
C GLN A 61 -1.20 4.70 2.57
N GLY A 62 -0.35 3.89 3.23
CA GLY A 62 1.05 3.72 2.84
C GLY A 62 1.17 3.07 1.45
N VAL A 63 0.42 1.99 1.21
CA VAL A 63 0.40 1.30 -0.09
C VAL A 63 -0.01 2.25 -1.23
N VAL A 64 -1.11 2.97 -1.06
CA VAL A 64 -1.61 3.94 -2.05
C VAL A 64 -0.57 5.04 -2.29
N LYS A 65 0.01 5.59 -1.23
CA LYS A 65 1.03 6.64 -1.34
C LYS A 65 2.26 6.16 -2.11
N THR A 66 2.75 4.94 -1.84
CA THR A 66 3.89 4.36 -2.56
C THR A 66 3.56 4.12 -4.02
N LEU A 67 2.40 3.54 -4.36
CA LEU A 67 2.00 3.31 -5.75
C LEU A 67 1.87 4.62 -6.54
N ARG A 68 1.28 5.65 -5.93
CA ARG A 68 1.17 6.99 -6.54
C ARG A 68 2.55 7.63 -6.75
N TRP A 69 3.45 7.48 -5.79
CA TRP A 69 4.84 7.91 -5.97
C TRP A 69 5.55 7.15 -7.11
N THR A 70 5.37 5.83 -7.18
CA THR A 70 5.90 4.98 -8.27
C THR A 70 5.41 5.44 -9.65
N LEU A 71 4.14 5.87 -9.74
CA LEU A 71 3.53 6.42 -10.96
C LEU A 71 3.88 7.90 -11.24
N GLY A 72 4.66 8.55 -10.38
CA GLY A 72 5.11 9.93 -10.59
C GLY A 72 4.09 11.01 -10.22
N ASP A 73 3.24 10.78 -9.20
CA ASP A 73 2.35 11.82 -8.67
C ASP A 73 3.14 13.04 -8.19
N LYS A 74 2.96 14.17 -8.88
CA LYS A 74 3.67 15.43 -8.65
C LYS A 74 3.45 16.01 -7.25
N ASN A 75 2.43 15.55 -6.53
CA ASN A 75 2.14 16.00 -5.17
C ASN A 75 2.83 15.16 -4.09
N ILE A 76 3.46 14.03 -4.46
CA ILE A 76 4.15 13.14 -3.52
C ILE A 76 5.64 13.19 -3.79
N LYS A 77 6.36 13.97 -2.99
CA LYS A 77 7.82 14.09 -3.10
C LYS A 77 8.55 12.82 -2.65
N HIS A 78 8.12 12.22 -1.54
CA HIS A 78 8.72 11.03 -0.97
C HIS A 78 7.64 10.11 -0.36
N PRO A 79 7.62 8.80 -0.65
CA PRO A 79 6.54 7.92 -0.23
C PRO A 79 6.53 7.67 1.28
N LEU A 80 7.68 7.87 1.96
CA LEU A 80 7.83 7.63 3.39
C LEU A 80 7.71 8.89 4.27
N GLU A 81 7.64 10.09 3.67
CA GLU A 81 7.48 11.38 4.39
C GLU A 81 6.04 11.89 4.28
#